data_AF-A0A966X643-F1
#
_entry.id   AF-A0A966X643-F1
#
_cell.length_a   1.000
_cell.length_b   1.000
_cell.length_c   1.000
_cell.angle_alpha   90.00
_cell.angle_beta   90.00
_cell.angle_gamma   90.00
#
_symmetry.space_group_name_H-M   'P 1'
#
loop_
_entity.id
_entity.type
_entity.pdbx_description
1 polymer ?
#
loop_
_entity_poly.entity_id
_entity_poly.type
_entity_poly.pdbx_seq_one_letter_code
_entity_poly.pdbx_strand_id
1 'polypeptide(L)'
;GQGFAQDFLSMQSLLDLIGESFEFERTDAPFDSTAVRFDIPGQGTFGIIANESEPFCSACTRLRLSSDGYLYGCLSSPRRESIRDLLTLPQHLVFPQLQARLLAALNVKQQTFQGETTVMKFIGG
;
A
#
# COMPACT_ATOMS: atom_id res chain seq x y z
N GLY A 1 13.54 17.52 -2.99
CA GLY A 1 13.65 18.14 -4.32
C GLY A 1 14.89 17.75 -5.10
N GLN A 2 16.06 17.54 -4.48
CA GLN A 2 17.29 17.12 -5.18
C GLN A 2 17.90 15.79 -4.69
N GLY A 3 17.60 15.36 -3.45
CA GLY A 3 18.13 14.11 -2.88
C GLY A 3 17.40 12.82 -3.32
N PHE A 4 16.10 12.89 -3.61
CA PHE A 4 15.32 11.69 -3.97
C PHE A 4 15.85 10.99 -5.23
N ALA A 5 16.26 11.76 -6.25
CA ALA A 5 16.85 11.19 -7.46
C ALA A 5 18.26 10.63 -7.23
N GLN A 6 18.95 11.04 -6.16
CA GLN A 6 20.28 10.51 -5.80
C GLN A 6 20.17 9.20 -5.00
N ASP A 7 19.09 9.02 -4.23
CA ASP A 7 18.89 7.86 -3.36
C ASP A 7 17.95 6.78 -3.95
N PHE A 8 17.24 7.09 -5.05
CA PHE A 8 16.29 6.18 -5.66
C PHE A 8 16.99 5.05 -6.45
N LEU A 9 16.71 3.81 -6.08
CA LEU A 9 17.05 2.62 -6.86
C LEU A 9 15.77 2.00 -7.42
N SER A 10 15.70 1.91 -8.75
CA SER A 10 14.58 1.24 -9.43
C SER A 10 14.64 -0.28 -9.22
N MET A 11 13.50 -0.97 -9.44
CA MET A 11 13.49 -2.43 -9.45
C MET A 11 14.50 -2.99 -10.44
N GLN A 12 14.59 -2.44 -11.66
CA GLN A 12 15.53 -2.90 -12.66
C GLN A 12 16.99 -2.77 -12.17
N SER A 13 17.35 -1.63 -11.58
CA SER A 13 18.68 -1.42 -11.02
C SER A 13 19.03 -2.42 -9.92
N LEU A 14 18.05 -2.78 -9.08
CA LEU A 14 18.23 -3.82 -8.05
C LEU A 14 18.40 -5.21 -8.69
N LEU A 15 17.61 -5.53 -9.71
CA LEU A 15 17.71 -6.81 -10.43
C LEU A 15 19.05 -6.94 -11.16
N ASP A 16 19.55 -5.87 -11.76
CA ASP A 16 20.86 -5.86 -12.42
C ASP A 16 21.97 -6.21 -11.42
N LEU A 17 21.96 -5.58 -10.24
CA LEU A 17 22.92 -5.84 -9.17
C LEU A 17 22.84 -7.26 -8.62
N ILE A 18 21.62 -7.78 -8.41
CA ILE A 18 21.43 -9.18 -7.96
C ILE A 18 21.92 -10.14 -9.05
N GLY A 19 21.70 -9.80 -10.31
CA GLY A 19 22.09 -10.58 -11.49
C GLY A 19 23.60 -10.73 -11.69
N GLU A 20 24.40 -9.86 -11.07
CA GLU A 20 25.86 -10.02 -11.04
C GLU A 20 26.30 -11.24 -10.21
N SER A 21 25.47 -11.71 -9.27
CA SER A 21 25.81 -12.79 -8.33
C SER A 21 24.89 -14.01 -8.42
N PHE A 22 23.66 -13.86 -8.91
CA PHE A 22 22.64 -14.91 -8.89
C PHE A 22 21.86 -14.98 -10.20
N GLU A 23 21.58 -16.20 -10.67
CA GLU A 23 20.54 -16.44 -11.66
C GLU A 23 19.18 -16.54 -10.96
N PHE A 24 18.16 -15.87 -11.50
CA PHE A 24 16.82 -15.85 -10.92
C PHE A 24 15.73 -15.71 -11.99
N GLU A 25 14.51 -16.06 -11.62
CA GLU A 25 13.31 -15.89 -12.44
C GLU A 25 12.18 -15.21 -11.68
N ARG A 26 11.37 -14.39 -12.37
CA ARG A 26 10.16 -13.80 -11.77
C ARG A 26 9.15 -14.93 -11.54
N THR A 27 8.53 -14.93 -10.37
CA THR A 27 7.51 -15.92 -10.00
C THR A 27 6.14 -15.29 -9.79
N ASP A 28 5.11 -16.13 -9.81
CA ASP A 28 3.75 -15.70 -9.54
C ASP A 28 3.60 -15.19 -8.10
N ALA A 29 2.79 -14.14 -7.97
CA ALA A 29 2.37 -13.60 -6.70
C ALA A 29 0.84 -13.42 -6.71
N PRO A 30 0.18 -13.48 -5.54
CA PRO A 30 -1.23 -13.09 -5.44
C PRO A 30 -1.47 -11.71 -6.07
N PHE A 31 -2.66 -11.50 -6.64
CA PHE A 31 -3.00 -10.24 -7.32
C PHE A 31 -2.80 -8.99 -6.45
N ASP A 32 -3.12 -9.07 -5.16
CA ASP A 32 -2.96 -7.98 -4.20
C ASP A 32 -1.59 -7.96 -3.49
N SER A 33 -0.63 -8.73 -4.00
CA SER A 33 0.74 -8.73 -3.52
C SER A 33 1.38 -7.35 -3.73
N THR A 34 2.13 -6.93 -2.72
CA THR A 34 2.87 -5.66 -2.74
C THR A 34 4.29 -5.84 -3.24
N ALA A 35 4.85 -7.04 -3.09
CA ALA A 35 6.16 -7.39 -3.62
C ALA A 35 6.03 -8.14 -4.94
N VAL A 36 6.87 -7.77 -5.90
CA VAL A 36 7.19 -8.63 -7.05
C VAL A 36 8.14 -9.72 -6.55
N ARG A 37 7.85 -10.98 -6.87
CA ARG A 37 8.59 -12.14 -6.34
C ARG A 37 9.50 -12.75 -7.39
N PHE A 38 10.63 -13.25 -6.92
CA PHE A 38 11.65 -13.91 -7.72
C PHE A 38 12.16 -15.16 -7.01
N ASP A 39 12.50 -16.20 -7.77
CA ASP A 39 13.13 -17.43 -7.27
C ASP A 39 14.57 -17.53 -7.77
N ILE A 40 15.47 -17.94 -6.88
CA ILE A 40 16.85 -18.32 -7.17
C ILE A 40 16.90 -19.84 -7.03
N PRO A 41 17.05 -20.60 -8.14
CA PRO A 41 17.00 -22.05 -8.11
C PRO A 41 17.96 -22.66 -7.08
N GLY A 42 17.41 -23.46 -6.17
CA GLY A 42 18.18 -24.14 -5.12
C GLY A 42 18.61 -23.26 -3.93
N GLN A 43 18.27 -21.97 -3.90
CA GLN A 43 18.61 -21.06 -2.79
C GLN A 43 17.37 -20.46 -2.11
N GLY A 44 16.29 -20.25 -2.86
CA GLY A 44 15.01 -19.76 -2.36
C GLY A 44 14.54 -18.48 -3.05
N THR A 45 13.57 -17.80 -2.45
CA THR A 45 12.89 -16.64 -3.08
C THR A 45 13.23 -15.31 -2.43
N PHE A 46 13.26 -14.25 -3.22
CA PHE A 46 13.27 -12.86 -2.74
C PHE A 46 12.11 -12.06 -3.32
N GLY A 47 11.87 -10.87 -2.78
CA GLY A 47 10.83 -9.98 -3.30
C GLY A 47 11.24 -8.51 -3.25
N ILE A 48 10.79 -7.74 -4.23
CA ILE A 48 11.05 -6.30 -4.33
C ILE A 48 9.71 -5.56 -4.22
N ILE A 49 9.61 -4.62 -3.27
CA ILE A 49 8.49 -3.68 -3.19
C ILE A 49 8.87 -2.45 -4.00
N ALA A 50 8.38 -2.38 -5.23
CA ALA A 50 8.77 -1.40 -6.22
C ALA A 50 7.72 -0.28 -6.38
N ASN A 51 7.30 0.38 -5.29
CA ASN A 51 6.17 1.31 -5.28
C ASN A 51 6.22 2.41 -6.37
N GLU A 52 7.41 2.87 -6.76
CA GLU A 52 7.61 3.88 -7.80
C GLU A 52 7.79 3.29 -9.21
N SER A 53 8.52 2.17 -9.33
CA SER A 53 8.88 1.60 -10.65
C SER A 53 7.90 0.52 -11.15
N GLU A 54 7.17 -0.12 -10.24
CA GLU A 54 6.07 -1.07 -10.49
C GLU A 54 4.96 -0.85 -9.42
N PRO A 55 4.09 0.15 -9.59
CA PRO A 55 3.07 0.48 -8.58
C PRO A 55 2.01 -0.62 -8.41
N PHE A 56 1.60 -0.87 -7.16
CA PHE A 56 0.58 -1.88 -6.79
C PHE A 56 -0.77 -1.27 -6.38
N CYS A 57 -0.96 0.04 -6.55
CA CYS A 57 -2.16 0.74 -6.07
C CYS A 57 -3.46 0.26 -6.73
N SER A 58 -3.41 -0.13 -8.01
CA SER A 58 -4.56 -0.64 -8.77
C SER A 58 -5.13 -1.94 -8.19
N ALA A 59 -4.27 -2.76 -7.56
CA ALA A 59 -4.66 -4.01 -6.89
C ALA A 59 -4.87 -3.86 -5.38
N CYS A 60 -4.78 -2.64 -4.82
CA CYS A 60 -4.80 -2.43 -3.38
C CYS A 60 -6.19 -2.61 -2.76
N THR A 61 -6.38 -3.72 -2.04
CA THR A 61 -7.61 -4.08 -1.33
C THR A 61 -7.68 -3.57 0.11
N ARG A 62 -6.64 -2.86 0.59
CA ARG A 62 -6.49 -2.52 2.02
C ARG A 62 -7.34 -1.34 2.47
N LEU A 63 -7.85 -1.41 3.69
CA LEU A 63 -8.49 -0.33 4.44
C LEU A 63 -7.86 -0.31 5.84
N ARG A 64 -7.59 0.87 6.41
CA ARG A 64 -7.00 0.99 7.74
C ARG A 64 -7.95 1.68 8.70
N LEU A 65 -8.03 1.17 9.93
CA LEU A 65 -8.63 1.84 11.07
C LEU A 65 -7.50 2.31 12.00
N SER A 66 -7.44 3.61 12.31
CA SER A 66 -6.50 4.16 13.28
C SER A 66 -6.99 3.96 14.72
N SER A 67 -6.07 4.06 15.67
CA SER A 67 -6.37 3.96 17.10
C SER A 67 -7.29 5.06 17.63
N ASP A 68 -7.32 6.23 16.98
CA ASP A 68 -8.22 7.34 17.28
C ASP A 68 -9.59 7.26 16.55
N GLY A 69 -9.88 6.13 15.88
CA GLY A 69 -11.21 5.83 15.36
C GLY A 69 -11.51 6.43 13.99
N TYR A 70 -10.50 6.54 13.12
CA TYR A 70 -10.66 6.98 11.73
C TYR A 70 -10.37 5.86 10.72
N LEU A 71 -11.19 5.78 9.68
CA LEU A 71 -10.97 4.94 8.51
C LEU A 71 -10.16 5.69 7.46
N TYR A 72 -9.13 5.03 6.92
CA TYR A 72 -8.28 5.51 5.84
C TYR A 72 -8.26 4.49 4.70
N GLY A 73 -8.65 4.92 3.49
CA GLY A 73 -8.64 4.05 2.31
C GLY A 73 -7.33 4.02 1.51
N CYS A 74 -6.42 4.95 1.79
CA CYS A 74 -5.14 5.08 1.10
C CYS A 74 -4.08 5.64 2.07
N LEU A 75 -2.88 5.02 2.12
CA LEU A 75 -1.76 5.52 2.93
C LEU A 75 -1.14 6.81 2.38
N SER A 76 -1.39 7.13 1.11
CA SER A 76 -0.92 8.33 0.43
C SER A 76 -1.94 9.46 0.46
N SER A 77 -3.03 9.33 1.23
CA SER A 77 -4.04 10.38 1.35
C SER A 77 -4.39 10.64 2.81
N PRO A 78 -4.43 11.91 3.24
CA PRO A 78 -4.87 12.26 4.59
C PRO A 78 -6.40 12.17 4.77
N ARG A 79 -7.17 11.95 3.69
CA ARG A 79 -8.63 11.84 3.73
C ARG A 79 -9.04 10.65 4.59
N ARG A 80 -10.00 10.90 5.50
CA ARG A 80 -10.40 9.96 6.54
C ARG A 80 -11.86 10.12 6.93
N GLU A 81 -12.46 9.02 7.36
CA GLU A 81 -13.84 8.98 7.86
C GLU A 81 -13.85 8.64 9.36
N SER A 82 -14.51 9.45 10.19
CA SER A 82 -14.72 9.09 11.61
C SER A 82 -15.79 8.01 11.71
N ILE A 83 -15.58 7.05 12.62
CA ILE A 83 -16.60 6.06 13.01
C ILE A 83 -17.06 6.20 14.46
N ARG A 84 -16.48 7.14 15.22
CA ARG A 84 -16.72 7.29 16.65
C ARG A 84 -18.17 7.65 16.98
N ASP A 85 -18.77 8.49 16.14
CA ASP A 85 -20.19 8.87 16.21
C ASP A 85 -21.12 7.67 16.05
N LEU A 86 -20.70 6.62 15.33
CA LEU A 86 -21.51 5.41 15.16
C LEU A 86 -21.62 4.58 16.44
N LEU A 87 -20.65 4.71 17.36
CA LEU A 87 -20.61 3.93 18.60
C LEU A 87 -21.73 4.28 19.58
N THR A 88 -22.33 5.46 19.44
CA THR A 88 -23.42 5.93 20.31
C THR A 88 -24.81 5.69 19.71
N LEU A 89 -24.90 5.18 18.48
CA LEU A 89 -26.16 4.98 17.78
C LEU A 89 -26.79 3.60 18.07
N PRO A 90 -28.12 3.49 18.02
CA PRO A 90 -28.81 2.20 17.99
C PRO A 90 -28.32 1.33 16.82
N GLN A 91 -28.12 0.02 17.05
CA GLN A 91 -27.54 -0.91 16.07
C GLN A 91 -28.20 -0.89 14.69
N HIS A 92 -29.53 -0.72 14.63
CA HIS A 92 -30.27 -0.67 13.36
C HIS A 92 -29.94 0.57 12.49
N LEU A 93 -29.40 1.63 13.09
CA LEU A 93 -28.97 2.85 12.38
C LEU A 93 -27.47 2.82 12.01
N VAL A 94 -26.69 1.93 12.63
CA VAL A 94 -25.23 1.85 12.45
C VAL A 94 -24.87 1.28 11.08
N PHE A 95 -25.49 0.17 10.69
CA PHE A 95 -25.05 -0.58 9.51
C PHE A 95 -25.07 0.24 8.20
N PRO A 96 -26.15 0.97 7.84
CA PRO A 96 -26.17 1.79 6.63
C PRO A 96 -25.12 2.91 6.65
N GLN A 97 -24.90 3.52 7.83
CA GLN A 97 -23.93 4.60 7.98
C GLN A 97 -22.50 4.08 7.91
N LEU A 98 -22.19 2.97 8.58
CA LEU A 98 -20.88 2.33 8.49
C LEU A 98 -20.57 1.95 7.04
N GLN A 99 -21.52 1.35 6.33
CA GLN A 99 -21.35 1.03 4.92
C GLN A 99 -21.03 2.27 4.07
N ALA A 100 -21.73 3.39 4.30
CA ALA A 100 -21.43 4.65 3.61
C ALA A 100 -20.02 5.17 3.92
N ARG A 101 -19.56 5.11 5.18
CA ARG A 101 -18.19 5.50 5.57
C ARG A 101 -17.13 4.60 4.94
N LEU A 102 -17.38 3.29 4.88
CA LEU A 102 -16.48 2.34 4.23
C LEU A 102 -16.35 2.64 2.74
N LEU A 103 -17.46 2.84 2.03
CA LEU A 103 -17.45 3.20 0.61
C LEU A 103 -16.77 4.56 0.36
N ALA A 104 -17.04 5.56 1.20
CA ALA A 104 -16.38 6.86 1.12
C ALA A 104 -14.86 6.74 1.30
N ALA A 105 -14.40 5.98 2.30
CA ALA A 105 -12.98 5.73 2.51
C ALA A 105 -12.36 4.98 1.31
N LEU A 106 -13.01 3.93 0.79
CA LEU A 106 -12.50 3.16 -0.36
C LEU A 106 -12.41 4.00 -1.64
N ASN A 107 -13.31 4.97 -1.85
CA ASN A 107 -13.27 5.88 -3.00
C ASN A 107 -12.08 6.88 -2.97
N VAL A 108 -11.31 6.94 -1.87
CA VAL A 108 -10.08 7.73 -1.78
C VAL A 108 -8.91 7.05 -2.50
N LYS A 109 -9.02 5.75 -2.82
CA LYS A 109 -7.95 4.99 -3.48
C LYS A 109 -7.46 5.69 -4.75
N GLN A 110 -6.15 5.79 -4.87
CA GLN A 110 -5.47 6.41 -6.00
C GLN A 110 -4.86 5.32 -6.88
N GLN A 111 -4.63 5.63 -8.15
CA GLN A 111 -3.99 4.71 -9.09
C GLN A 111 -2.46 4.74 -9.03
N THR A 112 -1.91 5.82 -8.48
CA THR A 112 -0.47 6.04 -8.37
C THR A 112 -0.15 6.51 -6.97
N PHE A 113 1.01 6.12 -6.49
CA PHE A 113 1.55 6.61 -5.24
C PHE A 113 1.86 8.10 -5.37
N GLN A 114 1.23 8.93 -4.53
CA GLN A 114 1.61 10.34 -4.37
C GLN A 114 2.29 10.47 -3.02
N GLY A 115 3.62 10.50 -3.03
CA GLY A 115 4.44 10.50 -1.83
C GLY A 115 4.26 11.78 -1.02
N GLU A 116 3.39 11.74 -0.02
CA GLU A 116 3.47 12.63 1.12
C GLU A 116 4.07 11.84 2.30
N THR A 117 5.39 11.94 2.47
CA THR A 117 6.18 11.23 3.49
C THR A 117 5.61 11.41 4.90
N THR A 118 5.05 12.59 5.18
CA THR A 118 4.37 12.91 6.44
C THR A 118 3.18 11.97 6.68
N VAL A 119 2.33 11.78 5.68
CA VAL A 119 1.07 11.02 5.80
C VAL A 119 1.32 9.54 6.02
N MET A 120 2.29 8.95 5.32
CA MET A 120 2.65 7.55 5.53
C MET A 120 3.29 7.28 6.89
N LYS A 121 4.06 8.19 7.46
CA LYS A 121 4.63 7.97 8.79
C LYS A 121 3.56 7.91 9.89
N PHE A 122 2.50 8.71 9.74
CA PHE A 122 1.41 8.75 10.72
C PHE A 122 0.35 7.67 10.49
N ILE A 123 0.08 7.33 9.23
CA ILE A 123 -0.95 6.36 8.86
C ILE A 123 -0.37 4.98 8.59
N GLY A 124 0.91 4.81 8.28
CA GLY A 124 1.55 3.53 7.94
C GLY A 124 2.04 2.75 9.16
N GLY A 125 2.38 3.45 10.25
CA GLY A 125 3.11 2.87 11.37
C GLY A 125 4.61 2.92 11.14
#